data_AF-A0A7Y4S532-F1
#
_entry.id   AF-A0A7Y4S532-F1
#
_cell.length_a   1.000
_cell.length_b   1.000
_cell.length_c   1.000
_cell.angle_alpha   90.00
_cell.angle_beta   90.00
_cell.angle_gamma   90.00
#
_symmetry.space_group_name_H-M   'P 1'
#
loop_
_entity.id
_entity.type
_entity.pdbx_description
1 polymer ?
#
loop_
_entity_poly.entity_id
_entity_poly.type
_entity_poly.pdbx_seq_one_letter_code
_entity_poly.pdbx_strand_id
1 'polypeptide(L)'
;MSFQIFRTLLDSIKLALGRDYETRKKSLRENTLLKQQKAMDNAQISYELEALKIKFSEQLQRIKAREARTTLDYKEFLEMIDEMKVQIIEAYPDMPKVMALVIHQHAKRLIDDIWNNPDEQMQSQCRAKLSQFIQVVYDDTTAVLFDNQHSKIPSKTLYQIEKQE
;
A
#
# COMPACT_ATOMS: atom_id res chain seq x y z
N MET A 1 -0.59 63.46 -68.32
CA MET A 1 -1.05 63.03 -66.97
C MET A 1 -1.33 61.53 -66.85
N SER A 2 -1.81 60.82 -67.89
CA SER A 2 -2.23 59.41 -67.78
C SER A 2 -1.13 58.38 -67.46
N PHE A 3 0.11 58.58 -67.89
CA PHE A 3 1.19 57.59 -67.72
C PHE A 3 1.79 57.58 -66.30
N GLN A 4 1.84 58.73 -65.63
CA GLN A 4 2.32 58.83 -64.25
C GLN A 4 1.36 58.14 -63.26
N ILE A 5 0.05 58.28 -63.48
CA ILE A 5 -0.99 57.64 -62.67
C ILE A 5 -0.92 56.11 -62.81
N PHE A 6 -0.69 55.61 -64.03
CA PHE A 6 -0.56 54.17 -64.28
C PHE A 6 0.70 53.58 -63.61
N ARG A 7 1.81 54.34 -63.61
CA ARG A 7 3.05 53.92 -62.95
C ARG A 7 2.91 53.88 -61.43
N THR A 8 2.29 54.87 -60.82
CA THR A 8 2.04 54.88 -59.36
C THR A 8 1.07 53.78 -58.94
N LEU A 9 0.07 53.45 -59.76
CA LEU A 9 -0.82 52.29 -59.56
C LEU A 9 -0.07 50.96 -59.63
N LEU A 10 0.79 50.78 -60.64
CA LEU A 10 1.63 49.58 -60.76
C LEU A 10 2.60 49.42 -59.59
N ASP A 11 3.22 50.52 -59.14
CA ASP A 11 4.17 50.49 -58.03
C ASP A 11 3.45 50.21 -56.69
N SER A 12 2.25 50.74 -56.49
CA SER A 12 1.44 50.45 -55.31
C SER A 12 0.89 49.01 -55.29
N ILE A 13 0.53 48.45 -56.44
CA ILE A 13 0.17 47.02 -56.56
C ILE A 13 1.38 46.12 -56.27
N LYS A 14 2.57 46.44 -56.80
CA LYS A 14 3.81 45.69 -56.50
C LYS A 14 4.16 45.76 -55.00
N LEU A 15 4.00 46.93 -54.38
CA LEU A 15 4.20 47.12 -52.95
C LEU A 15 3.17 46.35 -52.10
N ALA A 16 1.92 46.24 -52.57
CA ALA A 16 0.88 45.48 -51.88
C ALA A 16 1.13 43.96 -51.99
N LEU A 17 1.46 43.46 -53.19
CA LEU A 17 1.82 42.06 -53.42
C LEU A 17 3.09 41.64 -52.67
N GLY A 18 4.11 42.51 -52.63
CA GLY A 18 5.32 42.28 -51.84
C GLY A 18 5.06 42.22 -50.34
N ARG A 19 4.17 43.08 -49.81
CA ARG A 19 3.75 43.05 -48.40
C ARG A 19 2.97 41.78 -48.06
N ASP A 20 2.01 41.38 -48.89
CA ASP A 20 1.23 40.15 -48.69
C ASP A 20 2.12 38.89 -48.73
N TYR A 21 3.08 38.85 -49.66
CA TYR A 21 4.08 37.77 -49.71
C TYR A 21 4.90 37.66 -48.42
N GLU A 22 5.43 38.78 -47.90
CA GLU A 22 6.19 38.77 -46.65
C GLU A 22 5.31 38.43 -45.43
N THR A 23 4.05 38.85 -45.41
CA THR A 23 3.09 38.47 -44.36
C THR A 23 2.83 36.96 -44.36
N ARG A 24 2.55 36.36 -45.52
CA ARG A 24 2.32 34.90 -45.65
C ARG A 24 3.56 34.09 -45.29
N LYS A 25 4.74 34.57 -45.68
CA LYS A 25 6.03 33.96 -45.35
C LYS A 25 6.30 34.04 -43.85
N LYS A 26 5.99 35.15 -43.19
CA LYS A 26 6.08 35.30 -41.73
C LYS A 26 5.13 34.35 -41.01
N SER A 27 3.85 34.28 -41.43
CA SER A 27 2.87 33.37 -40.82
C SER A 27 3.24 31.90 -41.03
N LEU A 28 3.82 31.53 -42.18
CA LEU A 28 4.30 30.17 -42.43
C LEU A 28 5.46 29.79 -41.50
N ARG A 29 6.40 30.71 -41.28
CA ARG A 29 7.51 30.52 -40.32
C ARG A 29 6.98 30.36 -38.91
N GLU A 30 6.07 31.23 -38.48
CA GLU A 30 5.45 31.18 -37.16
C GLU A 30 4.66 29.87 -36.95
N ASN A 31 3.88 29.44 -37.95
CA ASN A 31 3.16 28.17 -37.89
C ASN A 31 4.11 26.96 -37.80
N THR A 32 5.26 27.03 -38.50
CA THR A 32 6.28 25.98 -38.44
C THR A 32 6.90 25.89 -37.06
N LEU A 33 7.24 27.03 -36.45
CA LEU A 33 7.77 27.09 -35.08
C LEU A 33 6.74 26.56 -34.07
N LEU A 34 5.47 26.96 -34.19
CA LEU A 34 4.40 26.47 -33.32
C LEU A 34 4.20 24.95 -33.44
N LYS A 35 4.30 24.39 -34.65
CA LYS A 35 4.25 22.94 -34.86
C LYS A 35 5.42 22.22 -34.22
N GLN A 36 6.63 22.78 -34.32
CA GLN A 36 7.82 22.24 -33.66
C GLN A 36 7.67 22.25 -32.15
N GLN A 37 7.25 23.39 -31.57
CA GLN A 37 7.02 23.50 -30.13
C GLN A 37 5.97 22.49 -29.66
N LYS A 38 4.83 22.40 -30.34
CA LYS A 38 3.79 21.42 -30.03
C LYS A 38 4.30 19.98 -30.09
N ALA A 39 5.18 19.65 -31.05
CA ALA A 39 5.78 18.33 -31.14
C ALA A 39 6.72 18.05 -29.95
N MET A 40 7.51 19.04 -29.53
CA MET A 40 8.37 18.93 -28.34
C MET A 40 7.55 18.78 -27.06
N ASP A 41 6.51 19.61 -26.87
CA ASP A 41 5.63 19.54 -25.71
C ASP A 41 4.91 18.18 -25.65
N ASN A 42 4.41 17.67 -26.78
CA ASN A 42 3.81 16.35 -26.84
C ASN A 42 4.80 15.23 -26.49
N ALA A 43 6.05 15.34 -26.95
CA ALA A 43 7.08 14.37 -26.59
C ALA A 43 7.39 14.41 -25.09
N GLN A 44 7.48 15.61 -24.51
CA GLN A 44 7.68 15.80 -23.07
C GLN A 44 6.52 15.22 -22.25
N ILE A 45 5.28 15.53 -22.62
CA ILE A 45 4.08 14.99 -21.97
C ILE A 45 4.06 13.45 -22.08
N SER A 46 4.38 12.90 -23.25
CA SER A 46 4.42 11.44 -23.44
C SER A 46 5.48 10.79 -22.56
N TYR A 47 6.65 11.42 -22.43
CA TYR A 47 7.71 10.95 -21.55
C TYR A 47 7.28 10.99 -20.08
N GLU A 48 6.70 12.10 -19.63
CA GLU A 48 6.20 12.25 -18.25
C GLU A 48 5.09 11.26 -17.93
N LEU A 49 4.16 11.04 -18.86
CA LEU A 49 3.11 10.03 -18.73
C LEU A 49 3.69 8.63 -18.57
N GLU A 50 4.71 8.28 -19.35
CA GLU A 50 5.33 6.96 -19.24
C GLU A 50 6.09 6.79 -17.93
N ALA A 51 6.83 7.82 -17.50
CA ALA A 51 7.48 7.83 -16.20
C ALA A 51 6.47 7.68 -15.04
N LEU A 52 5.33 8.36 -15.13
CA LEU A 52 4.24 8.21 -14.15
C LEU A 52 3.64 6.81 -14.17
N LYS A 53 3.37 6.24 -15.34
CA LYS A 53 2.85 4.86 -15.45
C LYS A 53 3.79 3.86 -14.80
N ILE A 54 5.09 3.97 -15.07
CA ILE A 54 6.10 3.11 -14.46
C ILE A 54 6.03 3.25 -12.93
N LYS A 55 6.10 4.47 -12.41
CA LYS A 55 6.02 4.75 -10.97
C LYS A 55 4.76 4.17 -10.32
N PHE A 56 3.60 4.39 -10.91
CA PHE A 56 2.33 3.87 -10.37
C PHE A 56 2.26 2.34 -10.47
N SER A 57 2.76 1.75 -11.54
CA SER A 57 2.81 0.29 -11.70
C SER A 57 3.70 -0.36 -10.63
N GLU A 58 4.86 0.23 -10.33
CA GLU A 58 5.75 -0.21 -9.27
C GLU A 58 5.10 -0.05 -7.89
N GLN A 59 4.48 1.10 -7.62
CA GLN A 59 3.76 1.33 -6.37
C GLN A 59 2.64 0.30 -6.17
N LEU A 60 1.86 0.03 -7.22
CA LEU A 60 0.79 -0.98 -7.18
C LEU A 60 1.35 -2.38 -6.91
N GLN A 61 2.46 -2.76 -7.57
CA GLN A 61 3.11 -4.05 -7.32
C GLN A 61 3.61 -4.16 -5.88
N ARG A 62 4.22 -3.10 -5.33
CA ARG A 62 4.69 -3.07 -3.94
C ARG A 62 3.53 -3.22 -2.96
N ILE A 63 2.42 -2.50 -3.17
CA ILE A 63 1.23 -2.62 -2.34
C ILE A 63 0.67 -4.04 -2.43
N LYS A 64 0.48 -4.59 -3.63
CA LYS A 64 0.00 -5.97 -3.80
C LYS A 64 0.88 -6.99 -3.09
N ALA A 65 2.21 -6.86 -3.23
CA ALA A 65 3.15 -7.74 -2.56
C ALA A 65 3.09 -7.62 -1.03
N ARG A 66 2.90 -6.40 -0.50
CA ARG A 66 2.70 -6.16 0.92
C ARG A 66 1.42 -6.84 1.42
N GLU A 67 0.28 -6.57 0.79
CA GLU A 67 -1.01 -7.16 1.18
C GLU A 67 -1.02 -8.68 1.11
N ALA A 68 -0.39 -9.25 0.07
CA ALA A 68 -0.25 -10.70 -0.06
C ALA A 68 0.56 -11.31 1.10
N ARG A 69 1.68 -10.68 1.49
CA ARG A 69 2.46 -11.10 2.66
C ARG A 69 1.68 -10.94 3.95
N THR A 70 1.02 -9.80 4.16
CA THR A 70 0.21 -9.55 5.35
C THR A 70 -0.92 -10.56 5.51
N THR A 71 -1.52 -11.03 4.41
CA THR A 71 -2.53 -12.10 4.41
C THR A 71 -1.93 -13.46 4.76
N LEU A 72 -0.75 -13.77 4.20
CA LEU A 72 -0.02 -15.00 4.49
C LEU A 72 0.35 -15.07 5.98
N ASP A 73 0.98 -14.01 6.50
CA ASP A 73 1.37 -13.91 7.91
C ASP A 73 0.16 -14.11 8.82
N TYR A 74 -0.97 -13.45 8.54
CA TYR A 74 -2.20 -13.60 9.32
C TYR A 74 -2.69 -15.06 9.35
N LYS A 75 -2.65 -15.76 8.20
CA LYS A 75 -3.02 -17.17 8.10
C LYS A 75 -2.12 -18.05 8.94
N GLU A 76 -0.80 -17.85 8.86
CA GLU A 76 0.18 -18.60 9.65
C GLU A 76 -0.04 -18.40 11.15
N PHE A 77 -0.35 -17.17 11.60
CA PHE A 77 -0.66 -16.93 13.00
C PHE A 77 -1.95 -17.62 13.47
N LEU A 78 -3.00 -17.67 12.63
CA LEU A 78 -4.21 -18.40 12.97
C LEU A 78 -3.96 -19.90 13.11
N GLU A 79 -3.15 -20.48 12.22
CA GLU A 79 -2.74 -21.89 12.29
C GLU A 79 -1.96 -22.16 13.58
N MET A 80 -0.99 -21.31 13.93
CA MET A 80 -0.24 -21.41 15.18
C MET A 80 -1.14 -21.36 16.43
N ILE A 81 -2.18 -20.51 16.45
CA ILE A 81 -3.14 -20.47 17.55
C ILE A 81 -3.98 -21.75 17.63
N ASP A 82 -4.35 -22.32 16.48
CA ASP A 82 -5.08 -23.59 16.46
C ASP A 82 -4.21 -24.75 16.98
N GLU A 83 -2.93 -24.78 16.62
CA GLU A 83 -1.95 -25.73 17.18
C GLU A 83 -1.78 -25.54 18.69
N MET A 84 -1.65 -24.29 19.15
CA MET A 84 -1.53 -23.97 20.57
C MET A 84 -2.74 -24.47 21.37
N LYS A 85 -3.96 -24.33 20.83
CA LYS A 85 -5.18 -24.88 21.45
C LYS A 85 -5.10 -26.40 21.59
N VAL A 86 -4.58 -27.11 20.58
CA VAL A 86 -4.39 -28.57 20.66
C VAL A 86 -3.38 -28.91 21.76
N GLN A 87 -2.22 -28.24 21.79
CA GLN A 87 -1.19 -28.45 22.80
C GLN A 87 -1.70 -28.20 24.23
N ILE A 88 -2.53 -27.18 24.45
CA ILE A 88 -3.13 -26.90 25.76
C ILE A 88 -4.08 -28.04 26.17
N ILE A 89 -4.92 -28.53 25.26
CA ILE A 89 -5.86 -29.62 25.55
C ILE A 89 -5.10 -30.90 25.89
N GLU A 90 -4.00 -31.18 25.21
CA GLU A 90 -3.14 -32.35 25.48
C GLU A 90 -2.41 -32.22 26.83
N ALA A 91 -1.90 -31.04 27.16
CA ALA A 91 -1.24 -30.78 28.44
C ALA A 91 -2.22 -30.80 29.63
N TYR A 92 -3.48 -30.44 29.41
CA TYR A 92 -4.51 -30.34 30.46
C TYR A 92 -5.78 -31.16 30.12
N PRO A 93 -5.73 -32.50 30.19
CA PRO A 93 -6.85 -33.36 29.76
C PRO A 93 -8.10 -33.23 30.64
N ASP A 94 -7.95 -32.88 31.91
CA ASP A 94 -9.05 -32.67 32.85
C ASP A 94 -9.68 -31.26 32.75
N MET A 95 -9.10 -30.36 31.93
CA MET A 95 -9.59 -29.00 31.80
C MET A 95 -10.90 -28.98 30.97
N PRO A 96 -11.92 -28.21 31.40
CA PRO A 96 -13.11 -27.99 30.58
C PRO A 96 -12.74 -27.40 29.21
N LYS A 97 -13.28 -27.97 28.14
CA LYS A 97 -13.03 -27.51 26.75
C LYS A 97 -13.32 -26.02 26.53
N VAL A 98 -14.27 -25.47 27.30
CA VAL A 98 -14.61 -24.03 27.25
C VAL A 98 -13.41 -23.16 27.63
N MET A 99 -12.55 -23.58 28.57
CA MET A 99 -11.35 -22.81 28.94
C MET A 99 -10.31 -22.79 27.82
N ALA A 100 -10.10 -23.92 27.12
CA ALA A 100 -9.25 -23.95 25.92
C ALA A 100 -9.79 -22.99 24.84
N LEU A 101 -11.12 -22.93 24.69
CA LEU A 101 -11.76 -22.00 23.76
C LEU A 101 -11.56 -20.54 24.15
N VAL A 102 -11.66 -20.20 25.45
CA VAL A 102 -11.41 -18.84 25.94
C VAL A 102 -9.97 -18.40 25.66
N ILE A 103 -9.00 -19.28 25.94
CA ILE A 103 -7.58 -19.05 25.65
C ILE A 103 -7.36 -18.82 24.15
N HIS A 104 -7.95 -19.67 23.30
CA HIS A 104 -7.91 -19.54 21.85
C HIS A 104 -8.52 -18.23 21.35
N GLN A 105 -9.70 -17.86 21.87
CA GLN A 105 -10.40 -16.64 21.51
C GLN A 105 -9.64 -15.38 21.93
N HIS A 106 -9.01 -15.39 23.11
CA HIS A 106 -8.16 -14.28 23.55
C HIS A 106 -6.96 -14.09 22.63
N ALA A 107 -6.27 -15.19 22.29
CA ALA A 107 -5.15 -15.16 21.35
C ALA A 107 -5.58 -14.60 19.98
N LYS A 108 -6.74 -15.05 19.47
CA LYS A 108 -7.31 -14.56 18.22
C LYS A 108 -7.61 -13.07 18.28
N ARG A 109 -8.22 -12.60 19.37
CA ARG A 109 -8.53 -11.18 19.60
C ARG A 109 -7.26 -10.33 19.54
N LEU A 110 -6.17 -10.77 20.17
CA LEU A 110 -4.89 -10.08 20.13
C LEU A 110 -4.30 -9.99 18.72
N ILE A 111 -4.45 -11.03 17.88
CA ILE A 111 -4.08 -10.94 16.46
C ILE A 111 -4.98 -9.95 15.73
N ASP A 112 -6.30 -10.05 15.91
CA ASP A 112 -7.25 -9.17 15.23
C ASP A 112 -6.95 -7.69 15.57
N ASP A 113 -6.56 -7.41 16.81
CA ASP A 113 -6.10 -6.08 17.22
C ASP A 113 -4.81 -5.66 16.48
N ILE A 114 -3.84 -6.55 16.28
CA ILE A 114 -2.62 -6.21 15.54
C ILE A 114 -2.92 -5.83 14.08
N TRP A 115 -3.87 -6.51 13.43
CA TRP A 115 -4.18 -6.29 12.01
C TRP A 115 -5.20 -5.18 11.76
N ASN A 116 -6.16 -4.99 12.66
CA ASN A 116 -7.24 -4.02 12.45
C ASN A 116 -6.94 -2.63 13.03
N ASN A 117 -5.91 -2.48 13.87
CA ASN A 117 -5.54 -1.18 14.41
C ASN A 117 -4.82 -0.32 13.35
N PRO A 118 -5.30 0.90 13.04
CA PRO A 118 -4.65 1.78 12.07
C PRO A 118 -3.39 2.49 12.60
N ASP A 119 -3.18 2.50 13.93
CA ASP A 119 -2.04 3.13 14.58
C ASP A 119 -0.89 2.12 14.81
N GLU A 120 0.25 2.35 14.17
CA GLU A 120 1.45 1.51 14.29
C GLU A 120 1.95 1.38 15.74
N GLN A 121 1.80 2.43 16.56
CA GLN A 121 2.19 2.37 17.96
C GLN A 121 1.29 1.41 18.74
N MET A 122 -0.02 1.43 18.48
CA MET A 122 -0.98 0.49 19.06
C MET A 122 -0.74 -0.93 18.55
N GLN A 123 -0.45 -1.11 17.25
CA GLN A 123 -0.08 -2.42 16.71
C GLN A 123 1.15 -3.00 17.43
N SER A 124 2.17 -2.19 17.67
CA SER A 124 3.38 -2.60 18.39
C SER A 124 3.08 -3.05 19.82
N GLN A 125 2.22 -2.31 20.54
CA GLN A 125 1.78 -2.69 21.87
C GLN A 125 0.98 -4.01 21.86
N CYS A 126 0.08 -4.21 20.88
CA CYS A 126 -0.67 -5.45 20.73
C CYS A 126 0.26 -6.64 20.40
N ARG A 127 1.29 -6.44 19.58
CA ARG A 127 2.34 -7.46 19.32
C ARG A 127 3.07 -7.84 20.61
N ALA A 128 3.43 -6.87 21.44
CA ALA A 128 4.07 -7.14 22.73
C ALA A 128 3.15 -7.94 23.67
N LYS A 129 1.85 -7.59 23.74
CA LYS A 129 0.84 -8.33 24.50
C LYS A 129 0.70 -9.78 24.01
N LEU A 130 0.64 -9.98 22.69
CA LEU A 130 0.55 -11.32 22.09
C LEU A 130 1.78 -12.16 22.39
N SER A 131 2.99 -11.59 22.24
CA SER A 131 4.25 -12.28 22.56
C SER A 131 4.31 -12.71 24.03
N GLN A 132 3.95 -11.80 24.95
CA GLN A 132 3.88 -12.13 26.37
C GLN A 132 2.87 -13.24 26.65
N PHE A 133 1.70 -13.18 26.01
CA PHE A 133 0.66 -14.19 26.16
C PHE A 133 1.12 -15.57 25.71
N ILE A 134 1.72 -15.68 24.52
CA ILE A 134 2.26 -16.94 24.00
C ILE A 134 3.32 -17.50 24.94
N GLN A 135 4.20 -16.65 25.47
CA GLN A 135 5.23 -17.08 26.43
C GLN A 135 4.61 -17.69 27.69
N VAL A 136 3.59 -17.06 28.27
CA VAL A 136 2.91 -17.57 29.46
C VAL A 136 2.18 -18.88 29.18
N VAL A 137 1.54 -19.01 28.03
CA VAL A 137 0.92 -20.27 27.59
C VAL A 137 1.97 -21.37 27.51
N TYR A 138 3.10 -21.09 26.86
CA TYR A 138 4.20 -22.04 26.72
C TYR A 138 4.80 -22.45 28.08
N ASP A 139 5.01 -21.50 28.98
CA ASP A 139 5.51 -21.77 30.32
C ASP A 139 4.52 -22.64 31.12
N ASP A 140 3.21 -22.40 30.99
CA ASP A 140 2.18 -23.20 31.65
C ASP A 140 2.06 -24.62 31.07
N THR A 141 2.14 -24.78 29.74
CA THR A 141 2.07 -26.12 29.12
C THR A 141 3.31 -26.94 29.42
N THR A 142 4.50 -26.34 29.38
CA THR A 142 5.76 -27.01 29.70
C THR A 142 5.90 -27.34 31.19
N ALA A 143 5.45 -26.48 32.11
CA ALA A 143 5.49 -26.77 33.54
C ALA A 143 4.73 -28.05 33.92
N VAL A 144 3.59 -28.32 33.28
CA VAL A 144 2.83 -29.56 33.52
C VAL A 144 3.51 -30.79 32.94
N LEU A 145 4.16 -30.64 31.78
CA LEU A 145 4.88 -31.74 31.13
C LEU A 145 6.18 -32.12 31.85
N PHE A 146 6.91 -31.15 32.43
CA PHE A 146 8.24 -31.39 33.01
C PHE A 146 8.27 -31.45 34.55
N ASP A 147 7.50 -30.63 35.26
CA ASP A 147 7.63 -30.50 36.73
C ASP A 147 6.68 -31.42 37.53
N ASN A 148 5.92 -32.32 36.87
CA ASN A 148 4.85 -33.11 37.51
C ASN A 148 3.90 -32.23 38.36
N GLN A 149 3.74 -30.96 37.99
CA GLN A 149 2.80 -30.08 38.69
C GLN A 149 1.37 -30.52 38.38
N HIS A 150 0.64 -30.93 39.42
CA HIS A 150 -0.75 -31.38 39.34
C HIS A 150 -1.77 -30.24 39.12
N SER A 151 -1.39 -29.16 38.43
CA SER A 151 -2.36 -28.12 38.09
C SER A 151 -3.31 -28.67 37.03
N LYS A 152 -4.61 -28.70 37.33
CA LYS A 152 -5.64 -29.15 36.39
C LYS A 152 -5.93 -28.12 35.29
N ILE A 153 -5.45 -26.89 35.45
CA ILE A 153 -5.71 -25.75 34.55
C ILE A 153 -4.47 -24.86 34.41
N PRO A 154 -4.30 -24.16 33.27
CA PRO A 154 -3.20 -23.21 33.04
C PRO A 154 -3.48 -21.89 33.79
N SER A 155 -3.11 -21.86 35.06
CA SER A 155 -3.51 -20.80 36.00
C SER A 155 -2.89 -19.45 35.66
N LYS A 156 -1.64 -19.40 35.20
CA LYS A 156 -0.98 -18.13 34.85
C LYS A 156 -1.56 -17.55 33.56
N THR A 157 -1.86 -18.42 32.60
CA THR A 157 -2.52 -18.06 31.35
C THR A 157 -3.89 -17.44 31.62
N LEU A 158 -4.74 -18.10 32.40
CA LEU A 158 -6.07 -17.58 32.74
C LEU A 158 -5.98 -16.26 33.51
N TYR A 159 -5.05 -16.15 34.47
CA TYR A 159 -4.82 -14.90 35.19
C TYR A 159 -4.38 -13.75 34.27
N GLN A 160 -3.56 -14.04 33.25
CA GLN A 160 -3.16 -13.03 32.28
C GLN A 160 -4.33 -12.55 31.44
N ILE A 161 -5.26 -13.45 31.06
CA ILE A 161 -6.48 -13.08 30.33
C ILE A 161 -7.31 -12.11 31.19
N GLU A 162 -7.61 -12.47 32.45
CA GLU A 162 -8.37 -11.61 33.36
C GLU A 162 -7.72 -10.24 33.60
N LYS A 163 -6.39 -10.16 33.63
CA LYS A 163 -5.67 -8.90 33.83
C LYS A 163 -5.70 -7.99 32.59
N GLN A 164 -5.89 -8.56 31.40
CA GLN A 164 -5.86 -7.86 30.12
C GLN A 164 -7.24 -7.48 29.59
N GLU A 165 -8.31 -8.04 30.17
CA GLU A 165 -9.70 -7.56 30.01
C GLU A 165 -9.97 -6.31 30.86
#